data_AF-A0A6S7JJL5-F1
#
_entry.id   AF-A0A6S7JJL5-F1
#
_cell.length_a   1.000
_cell.length_b   1.000
_cell.length_c   1.000
_cell.angle_alpha   90.00
_cell.angle_beta   90.00
_cell.angle_gamma   90.00
#
_symmetry.space_group_name_H-M   'P 1'
#
loop_
_entity.id
_entity.type
_entity.pdbx_description
1 polymer ?
#
loop_
_entity_poly.entity_id
_entity_poly.type
_entity_poly.pdbx_seq_one_letter_code
_entity_poly.pdbx_strand_id
1 'polypeptide(L)'
;MCMFNITTVYIIYRPLAQCRICTRINHDEGEGQNHVVQGALPDPWCNEGIEQTYLVDAIVRLLQQAPPDQTMRLRKIGYDIEPDFVEVANQDENQDVSEEDLNRGLLLSRFGVWILASQCRTVSLCKSDERLGYLISVVFDWMTATASISDKGVRAKIETLKKEYISNWINVVKKANLDLYCTCLLPDPPTYVQMQGTSDMLADKIRLLKEGLYRICCLIPYNLVPQE
;
A
#
# COMPACT_ATOMS: atom_id res chain seq x y z
N MET A 1 -18.29 2.36 -20.30
CA MET A 1 -16.87 1.97 -20.23
C MET A 1 -16.79 0.47 -20.47
N CYS A 2 -16.28 0.01 -21.61
CA CYS A 2 -16.19 -1.42 -21.91
C CYS A 2 -15.04 -2.03 -21.10
N MET A 3 -15.32 -2.98 -20.21
CA MET A 3 -14.27 -3.79 -19.59
C MET A 3 -13.74 -4.77 -20.64
N PHE A 4 -12.45 -4.71 -20.90
CA PHE A 4 -11.74 -5.65 -21.79
C PHE A 4 -11.27 -6.83 -20.96
N ASN A 5 -11.44 -8.05 -21.48
CA ASN A 5 -10.84 -9.25 -20.93
C ASN A 5 -9.62 -9.60 -21.80
N ILE A 6 -8.55 -10.08 -21.18
CA ILE A 6 -7.35 -10.52 -21.88
C ILE A 6 -7.45 -12.03 -22.02
N THR A 7 -7.58 -12.52 -23.25
CA THR A 7 -7.57 -13.96 -23.50
C THR A 7 -6.18 -14.38 -23.96
N THR A 8 -5.64 -15.46 -23.38
CA THR A 8 -4.48 -16.15 -23.96
C THR A 8 -5.00 -17.31 -24.82
N VAL A 9 -4.95 -17.15 -26.14
CA VAL A 9 -5.38 -18.18 -27.10
C VAL A 9 -4.20 -19.13 -27.37
N TYR A 10 -4.40 -20.44 -27.18
CA TYR A 10 -3.35 -21.46 -27.34
C TYR A 10 -2.92 -21.72 -28.79
N ILE A 11 -3.45 -20.97 -29.76
CA ILE A 11 -3.07 -21.11 -31.17
C ILE A 11 -1.69 -20.48 -31.42
N ILE A 12 -1.31 -19.44 -30.68
CA ILE A 12 0.01 -18.78 -30.68
C ILE A 12 0.06 -18.02 -29.35
N TYR A 13 1.00 -18.29 -28.42
CA TYR A 13 1.13 -17.72 -27.06
C TYR A 13 1.19 -16.16 -26.97
N ARG A 14 0.20 -15.45 -27.51
CA ARG A 14 0.04 -14.00 -27.53
C ARG A 14 -1.28 -13.64 -26.87
N PRO A 15 -1.26 -12.86 -25.77
CA PRO A 15 -2.48 -12.38 -25.16
C PRO A 15 -3.21 -11.42 -26.13
N LEU A 16 -4.49 -11.66 -26.32
CA LEU A 16 -5.40 -10.83 -27.13
C LEU A 16 -6.39 -10.13 -26.20
N ALA A 17 -6.34 -8.81 -26.16
CA ALA A 17 -7.35 -8.00 -25.47
C ALA A 17 -8.63 -7.98 -26.32
N GLN A 18 -9.69 -8.60 -25.82
CA GLN A 18 -10.99 -8.67 -26.49
C GLN A 18 -12.05 -7.96 -25.65
N CYS A 19 -13.05 -7.37 -26.31
CA CYS A 19 -14.22 -6.90 -25.59
C CYS A 19 -15.05 -8.10 -25.12
N ARG A 20 -15.88 -7.92 -24.08
CA ARG A 20 -16.70 -8.99 -23.50
C ARG A 20 -17.55 -9.75 -24.53
N ILE A 21 -18.03 -9.08 -25.57
CA ILE A 21 -18.84 -9.69 -26.63
C ILE A 21 -17.97 -10.60 -27.50
N CYS A 22 -16.78 -10.14 -27.92
CA CYS A 22 -15.86 -10.95 -28.71
C CYS A 22 -15.33 -12.15 -27.91
N THR A 23 -15.05 -11.98 -26.62
CA THR A 23 -14.72 -13.10 -25.74
C THR A 23 -15.87 -14.11 -25.74
N ARG A 24 -17.11 -13.67 -25.55
CA ARG A 24 -18.27 -14.56 -25.55
C ARG A 24 -18.41 -15.35 -26.86
N ILE A 25 -18.34 -14.66 -28.01
CA ILE A 25 -18.45 -15.29 -29.34
C ILE A 25 -17.34 -16.32 -29.57
N ASN A 26 -16.11 -15.99 -29.17
CA ASN A 26 -14.95 -16.85 -29.42
C ASN A 26 -14.76 -17.96 -28.39
N HIS A 27 -15.52 -17.98 -27.29
CA HIS A 27 -15.32 -18.89 -26.18
C HIS A 27 -16.56 -19.70 -25.77
N ASP A 28 -17.77 -19.29 -26.17
CA ASP A 28 -18.99 -20.03 -25.83
C ASP A 28 -19.09 -21.37 -26.61
N GLU A 29 -18.42 -21.50 -27.76
CA GLU A 29 -18.54 -22.65 -28.66
C GLU A 29 -17.19 -23.18 -29.19
N GLY A 30 -17.13 -24.48 -29.50
CA GLY A 30 -15.99 -25.12 -30.20
C GLY A 30 -14.69 -25.19 -29.37
N GLU A 31 -13.55 -25.04 -30.05
CA GLU A 31 -12.22 -25.10 -29.41
C GLU A 31 -11.97 -23.94 -28.42
N GLY A 32 -12.77 -22.87 -28.51
CA GLY A 32 -12.70 -21.70 -27.64
C GLY A 32 -13.05 -21.96 -26.18
N GLN A 33 -13.80 -23.03 -25.89
CA GLN A 33 -14.16 -23.43 -24.53
C GLN A 33 -12.94 -23.85 -23.69
N ASN A 34 -11.87 -24.32 -24.35
CA ASN A 34 -10.65 -24.74 -23.69
C ASN A 34 -9.65 -23.60 -23.46
N HIS A 35 -9.97 -22.38 -23.91
CA HIS A 35 -9.09 -21.24 -23.70
C HIS A 35 -9.20 -20.68 -22.29
N VAL A 36 -8.07 -20.25 -21.73
CA VAL A 36 -8.03 -19.54 -20.45
C VAL A 36 -8.31 -18.06 -20.69
N VAL A 37 -9.36 -17.55 -20.06
CA VAL A 37 -9.72 -16.13 -20.06
C VAL A 37 -9.16 -15.47 -18.81
N GLN A 38 -8.32 -14.46 -18.97
CA GLN A 38 -7.83 -13.63 -17.88
C GLN A 38 -8.66 -12.35 -17.81
N GLY A 39 -9.39 -12.18 -16.71
CA GLY A 39 -10.16 -10.96 -16.44
C GLY A 39 -9.33 -9.88 -15.75
N ALA A 40 -9.94 -8.72 -15.54
CA ALA A 40 -9.42 -7.77 -14.56
C ALA A 40 -9.36 -8.43 -13.17
N LEU A 41 -8.39 -8.01 -12.35
CA LEU A 41 -8.33 -8.43 -10.95
C LEU A 41 -9.66 -8.10 -10.26
N PRO A 42 -10.31 -9.05 -9.58
CA PRO A 42 -11.54 -8.77 -8.85
C PRO A 42 -11.27 -7.90 -7.62
N ASP A 43 -12.31 -7.24 -7.12
CA ASP A 43 -12.24 -6.56 -5.82
C ASP A 43 -12.04 -7.62 -4.72
N PRO A 44 -10.99 -7.53 -3.88
CA PRO A 44 -10.70 -8.55 -2.89
C PRO A 44 -11.81 -8.69 -1.84
N TRP A 45 -12.65 -7.66 -1.66
CA TRP A 45 -13.74 -7.68 -0.68
C TRP A 45 -14.99 -8.39 -1.20
N CYS A 46 -15.07 -8.64 -2.52
CA CYS A 46 -16.15 -9.42 -3.14
C CYS A 46 -15.86 -10.94 -3.16
N ASN A 47 -14.60 -11.33 -2.96
CA ASN A 47 -14.18 -12.73 -2.96
C ASN A 47 -14.10 -13.28 -1.53
N GLU A 48 -14.41 -14.56 -1.37
CA GLU A 48 -14.23 -15.28 -0.11
C GLU A 48 -12.97 -16.17 -0.16
N GLY A 49 -12.34 -16.41 1.00
CA GLY A 49 -11.24 -17.36 1.13
C GLY A 49 -9.86 -16.81 0.71
N ILE A 50 -9.03 -17.69 0.13
CA ILE A 50 -7.60 -17.43 -0.09
C ILE A 50 -7.36 -16.39 -1.20
N GLU A 51 -8.25 -16.30 -2.20
CA GLU A 51 -8.11 -15.36 -3.31
C GLU A 51 -8.11 -13.89 -2.87
N GLN A 52 -8.93 -13.56 -1.87
CA GLN A 52 -8.91 -12.24 -1.21
C GLN A 52 -7.52 -11.94 -0.63
N THR A 53 -6.86 -12.96 -0.05
CA THR A 53 -5.58 -12.81 0.65
C THR A 53 -4.45 -12.50 -0.33
N TYR A 54 -4.41 -13.16 -1.50
CA TYR A 54 -3.34 -12.93 -2.47
C TYR A 54 -3.24 -11.49 -2.95
N LEU A 55 -4.38 -10.84 -3.23
CA LEU A 55 -4.38 -9.47 -3.73
C LEU A 55 -4.00 -8.47 -2.64
N VAL A 56 -4.52 -8.65 -1.43
CA VAL A 56 -4.16 -7.80 -0.28
C VAL A 56 -2.68 -7.95 0.06
N ASP A 57 -2.16 -9.18 0.11
CA ASP A 57 -0.75 -9.45 0.37
C ASP A 57 0.16 -8.87 -0.72
N ALA A 58 -0.25 -8.93 -1.99
CA ALA A 58 0.49 -8.33 -3.09
C ALA A 58 0.55 -6.80 -2.92
N ILE A 59 -0.57 -6.15 -2.57
CA ILE A 59 -0.59 -4.70 -2.30
C ILE A 59 0.34 -4.37 -1.14
N VAL A 60 0.25 -5.11 -0.03
CA VAL A 60 1.10 -4.89 1.15
C VAL A 60 2.57 -4.99 0.78
N ARG A 61 2.98 -6.07 0.10
CA ARG A 61 4.37 -6.29 -0.29
C ARG A 61 4.89 -5.20 -1.22
N LEU A 62 4.06 -4.70 -2.14
CA LEU A 62 4.41 -3.60 -3.04
C LEU A 62 4.58 -2.28 -2.30
N LEU A 63 3.66 -1.93 -1.40
CA LEU A 63 3.76 -0.71 -0.60
C LEU A 63 4.99 -0.72 0.31
N GLN A 64 5.32 -1.87 0.90
CA GLN A 64 6.51 -2.04 1.74
C GLN A 64 7.83 -1.92 0.97
N GLN A 65 7.82 -1.92 -0.37
CA GLN A 65 9.04 -1.68 -1.15
C GLN A 65 9.49 -0.20 -1.16
N ALA A 66 8.71 0.75 -0.63
CA ALA A 66 9.15 2.14 -0.53
C ALA A 66 10.05 2.32 0.71
N PRO A 67 11.38 2.42 0.56
CA PRO A 67 12.24 2.60 1.71
C PRO A 67 12.10 4.04 2.25
N PRO A 68 12.11 4.23 3.58
CA PRO A 68 12.23 5.56 4.16
C PRO A 68 13.65 6.10 3.96
N ASP A 69 13.78 7.40 3.70
CA ASP A 69 15.04 8.11 3.97
C ASP A 69 15.17 8.22 5.49
N GLN A 70 15.96 7.33 6.09
CA GLN A 70 16.03 7.17 7.55
C GLN A 70 16.61 8.41 8.23
N THR A 71 17.66 8.98 7.65
CA THR A 71 18.29 10.21 8.15
C THR A 71 17.30 11.37 8.13
N MET A 72 16.60 11.57 7.01
CA MET A 72 15.62 12.65 6.90
C MET A 72 14.39 12.40 7.80
N ARG A 73 13.97 11.14 7.94
CA ARG A 73 12.85 10.74 8.81
C ARG A 73 13.16 11.09 10.27
N LEU A 74 14.29 10.62 10.80
CA LEU A 74 14.66 10.85 12.19
C LEU A 74 14.85 12.34 12.50
N ARG A 75 15.43 13.12 11.57
CA ARG A 75 15.49 14.59 11.70
C ARG A 75 14.11 15.23 11.78
N LYS A 76 13.15 14.78 10.97
CA LYS A 76 11.77 15.30 11.01
C LYS A 76 11.02 14.94 12.29
N ILE A 77 11.37 13.82 12.91
CA ILE A 77 10.82 13.42 14.21
C ILE A 77 11.46 14.23 15.37
N GLY A 78 12.51 15.00 15.10
CA GLY A 78 13.20 15.83 16.09
C GLY A 78 14.19 15.02 16.93
N TYR A 79 14.86 14.04 16.32
CA TYR A 79 16.09 13.49 16.87
C TYR A 79 17.27 14.35 16.40
N ASP A 80 18.07 14.82 17.35
CA ASP A 80 19.33 15.50 17.07
C ASP A 80 20.35 14.45 16.65
N ILE A 81 20.58 14.37 15.36
CA ILE A 81 21.47 13.37 14.76
C ILE A 81 22.72 14.10 14.30
N GLU A 82 23.81 13.93 15.05
CA GLU A 82 25.14 14.23 14.53
C GLU A 82 25.45 13.26 13.37
N PRO A 83 26.00 13.75 12.25
CA PRO A 83 26.21 12.94 11.05
C PRO A 83 27.03 11.66 11.29
N ASP A 84 27.95 11.66 12.27
CA ASP A 84 28.81 10.51 12.59
C ASP A 84 28.09 9.37 13.36
N PHE A 85 27.00 9.64 14.08
CA PHE A 85 26.30 8.60 14.86
C PHE A 85 25.38 7.72 14.00
N VAL A 86 24.99 8.20 12.81
CA VAL A 86 24.17 7.44 11.85
C VAL A 86 24.96 6.28 11.27
N GLU A 87 26.24 6.48 10.99
CA GLU A 87 27.11 5.43 10.46
C GLU A 87 27.28 4.27 11.45
N VAL A 88 27.27 4.54 12.76
CA VAL A 88 27.45 3.51 13.80
C VAL A 88 26.14 2.76 14.10
N ALA A 89 24.98 3.43 14.10
CA ALA A 89 23.69 2.78 14.29
C ALA A 89 23.25 1.94 13.05
N ASN A 90 23.78 2.27 11.88
CA ASN A 90 23.49 1.56 10.63
C ASN A 90 24.47 0.42 10.31
N GLN A 91 25.48 0.15 11.15
CA GLN A 91 26.47 -0.91 10.90
C GLN A 91 25.89 -2.34 10.88
N ASP A 92 24.73 -2.57 11.51
CA ASP A 92 24.07 -3.88 11.49
C ASP A 92 23.03 -4.05 10.35
N GLU A 93 22.66 -2.99 9.62
CA GLU A 93 21.63 -3.05 8.55
C GLU A 93 22.02 -2.39 7.21
N ASN A 94 23.26 -1.89 7.07
CA ASN A 94 23.76 -1.33 5.80
C ASN A 94 24.05 -2.44 4.76
N GLN A 95 23.01 -2.92 4.09
CA GLN A 95 23.12 -2.98 2.63
C GLN A 95 23.03 -1.53 2.15
N ASP A 96 24.12 -0.99 1.58
CA ASP A 96 24.06 0.23 0.77
C ASP A 96 23.01 0.00 -0.33
N VAL A 97 21.76 0.40 -0.07
CA VAL A 97 20.68 0.29 -1.04
C VAL A 97 21.02 1.27 -2.14
N SER A 98 21.33 0.74 -3.33
CA SER A 98 21.70 1.57 -4.46
C SER A 98 20.57 2.57 -4.78
N GLU A 99 20.90 3.74 -5.33
CA GLU A 99 19.88 4.68 -5.81
C GLU A 99 18.93 4.02 -6.83
N GLU A 100 19.41 3.02 -7.57
CA GLU A 100 18.61 2.21 -8.48
C GLU A 100 17.59 1.35 -7.73
N ASP A 101 17.97 0.72 -6.62
CA ASP A 101 17.08 -0.07 -5.77
C ASP A 101 16.04 0.80 -5.06
N LEU A 102 16.44 1.99 -4.60
CA LEU A 102 15.51 3.00 -4.07
C LEU A 102 14.46 3.38 -5.12
N ASN A 103 14.91 3.70 -6.33
CA ASN A 103 14.01 4.07 -7.43
C ASN A 103 13.10 2.92 -7.86
N ARG A 104 13.62 1.69 -7.88
CA ARG A 104 12.86 0.47 -8.16
C ARG A 104 11.80 0.23 -7.08
N GLY A 105 12.16 0.34 -5.81
CA GLY A 105 11.25 0.16 -4.69
C GLY A 105 10.11 1.18 -4.71
N LEU A 106 10.43 2.45 -4.97
CA LEU A 106 9.43 3.50 -5.14
C LEU A 106 8.52 3.24 -6.35
N LEU A 107 9.06 2.78 -7.48
CA LEU A 107 8.26 2.40 -8.64
C LEU A 107 7.28 1.26 -8.32
N LEU A 108 7.73 0.22 -7.63
CA LEU A 108 6.89 -0.90 -7.19
C LEU A 108 5.78 -0.43 -6.25
N SER A 109 6.10 0.46 -5.32
CA SER A 109 5.10 1.00 -4.39
C SER A 109 3.99 1.80 -5.10
N ARG A 110 4.31 2.48 -6.21
CA ARG A 110 3.32 3.18 -7.04
C ARG A 110 2.33 2.20 -7.68
N PHE A 111 2.79 1.02 -8.09
CA PHE A 111 1.89 -0.04 -8.54
C PHE A 111 1.01 -0.54 -7.39
N GLY A 112 1.55 -0.66 -6.17
CA GLY A 112 0.76 -0.95 -4.98
C GLY A 112 -0.39 0.04 -4.78
N VAL A 113 -0.10 1.35 -4.86
CA VAL A 113 -1.12 2.42 -4.79
C VAL A 113 -2.17 2.27 -5.89
N TRP A 114 -1.74 1.98 -7.12
CA TRP A 114 -2.66 1.81 -8.25
C TRP A 114 -3.60 0.62 -8.06
N ILE A 115 -3.08 -0.54 -7.64
CA ILE A 115 -3.89 -1.73 -7.37
C ILE A 115 -4.86 -1.46 -6.21
N LEU A 116 -4.38 -0.84 -5.12
CA LEU A 116 -5.22 -0.48 -3.97
C LEU A 116 -6.40 0.39 -4.39
N ALA A 117 -6.13 1.51 -5.07
CA ALA A 117 -7.17 2.47 -5.44
C ALA A 117 -8.11 1.95 -6.52
N SER A 118 -7.64 1.05 -7.41
CA SER A 118 -8.46 0.50 -8.49
C SER A 118 -9.29 -0.72 -8.07
N GLN A 119 -8.74 -1.60 -7.23
CA GLN A 119 -9.36 -2.89 -6.91
C GLN A 119 -10.03 -2.92 -5.55
N CYS A 120 -9.52 -2.22 -4.52
CA CYS A 120 -10.07 -2.27 -3.17
C CYS A 120 -11.20 -1.24 -2.95
N ARG A 121 -12.28 -1.29 -3.73
CA ARG A 121 -13.32 -0.23 -3.76
C ARG A 121 -14.46 -0.47 -2.79
N THR A 122 -14.83 -1.73 -2.58
CA THR A 122 -15.99 -2.13 -1.77
C THR A 122 -15.59 -2.51 -0.34
N VAL A 123 -14.83 -1.63 0.33
CA VAL A 123 -14.28 -1.86 1.69
C VAL A 123 -15.37 -2.28 2.70
N SER A 124 -16.60 -1.79 2.55
CA SER A 124 -17.74 -2.16 3.39
C SER A 124 -18.14 -3.64 3.33
N LEU A 125 -17.68 -4.39 2.32
CA LEU A 125 -17.89 -5.84 2.19
C LEU A 125 -16.80 -6.66 2.90
N CYS A 126 -15.74 -6.01 3.40
CA CYS A 126 -14.69 -6.72 4.12
C CYS A 126 -15.25 -7.31 5.42
N LYS A 127 -15.11 -8.63 5.58
CA LYS A 127 -15.56 -9.36 6.77
C LYS A 127 -14.48 -9.47 7.85
N SER A 128 -13.24 -9.06 7.56
CA SER A 128 -12.09 -9.22 8.45
C SER A 128 -11.47 -7.86 8.79
N ASP A 129 -11.75 -7.38 9.99
CA ASP A 129 -11.15 -6.16 10.54
C ASP A 129 -9.62 -6.31 10.68
N GLU A 130 -9.12 -7.52 10.92
CA GLU A 130 -7.68 -7.77 11.00
C GLU A 130 -6.98 -7.46 9.68
N ARG A 131 -7.50 -8.00 8.58
CA ARG A 131 -6.92 -7.80 7.24
C ARG A 131 -7.06 -6.36 6.77
N LEU A 132 -8.21 -5.74 7.01
CA LEU A 132 -8.42 -4.34 6.66
C LEU A 132 -7.54 -3.42 7.53
N GLY A 133 -7.46 -3.67 8.83
CA GLY A 133 -6.61 -2.93 9.76
C GLY A 133 -5.14 -3.00 9.39
N TYR A 134 -4.64 -4.20 9.10
CA TYR A 134 -3.27 -4.39 8.63
C TYR A 134 -2.99 -3.62 7.34
N LEU A 135 -3.89 -3.67 6.36
CA LEU A 135 -3.75 -2.91 5.11
C LEU A 135 -3.74 -1.40 5.35
N ILE A 136 -4.61 -0.88 6.24
CA ILE A 136 -4.63 0.55 6.61
C ILE A 136 -3.29 0.94 7.25
N SER A 137 -2.76 0.13 8.17
CA SER A 137 -1.47 0.38 8.80
C SER A 137 -0.35 0.50 7.78
N VAL A 138 -0.28 -0.45 6.84
CA VAL A 138 0.73 -0.45 5.77
C VAL A 138 0.60 0.80 4.89
N VAL A 139 -0.63 1.27 4.63
CA VAL A 139 -0.85 2.51 3.87
C VAL A 139 -0.34 3.73 4.64
N PHE A 140 -0.61 3.84 5.94
CA PHE A 140 -0.09 4.95 6.75
C PHE A 140 1.44 4.90 6.88
N ASP A 141 2.01 3.71 7.02
CA ASP A 141 3.47 3.53 7.05
C ASP A 141 4.10 3.93 5.71
N TRP A 142 3.49 3.55 4.59
CA TRP A 142 3.92 4.01 3.26
C TRP A 142 3.84 5.54 3.13
N MET A 143 2.76 6.16 3.61
CA MET A 143 2.62 7.63 3.59
C MET A 143 3.72 8.32 4.42
N THR A 144 4.06 7.72 5.56
CA THR A 144 5.08 8.22 6.49
C THR A 144 6.49 8.03 5.93
N ALA A 145 6.80 6.84 5.40
CA ALA A 145 8.07 6.52 4.76
C ALA A 145 8.34 7.42 3.56
N THR A 146 7.34 7.61 2.68
CA THR A 146 7.50 8.47 1.51
C THR A 146 7.53 9.96 1.83
N ALA A 147 7.10 10.38 3.03
CA ALA A 147 7.23 11.76 3.47
C ALA A 147 8.70 12.16 3.73
N SER A 148 9.61 11.21 4.00
CA SER A 148 11.02 11.52 4.23
C SER A 148 11.87 11.60 2.96
N ILE A 149 11.39 11.12 1.79
CA ILE A 149 12.11 11.15 0.50
C ILE A 149 12.71 12.52 0.22
N SER A 150 14.03 12.62 0.07
CA SER A 150 14.76 13.88 -0.15
C SER A 150 14.59 14.47 -1.57
N ASP A 151 14.48 13.64 -2.61
CA ASP A 151 14.28 14.08 -4.00
C ASP A 151 12.94 14.82 -4.18
N LYS A 152 13.02 16.10 -4.57
CA LYS A 152 11.85 16.98 -4.76
C LYS A 152 10.94 16.54 -5.91
N GLY A 153 11.50 16.06 -7.01
CA GLY A 153 10.74 15.65 -8.20
C GLY A 153 9.98 14.35 -7.98
N VAL A 154 10.63 13.39 -7.33
CA VAL A 154 9.99 12.13 -6.91
C VAL A 154 8.92 12.42 -5.85
N ARG A 155 9.25 13.22 -4.83
CA ARG A 155 8.30 13.62 -3.78
C ARG A 155 7.05 14.26 -4.37
N ALA A 156 7.17 15.21 -5.31
CA ALA A 156 6.01 15.85 -5.92
C ALA A 156 5.06 14.85 -6.61
N LYS A 157 5.60 13.84 -7.31
CA LYS A 157 4.78 12.78 -7.94
C LYS A 157 4.08 11.91 -6.90
N ILE A 158 4.77 11.57 -5.81
CA ILE A 158 4.19 10.80 -4.71
C ILE A 158 3.09 11.61 -4.00
N GLU A 159 3.27 12.90 -3.81
CA GLU A 159 2.27 13.80 -3.23
C GLU A 159 0.98 13.83 -4.06
N THR A 160 1.09 13.83 -5.40
CA THR A 160 -0.07 13.65 -6.29
C THR A 160 -0.78 12.33 -6.03
N LEU A 161 -0.03 11.22 -5.90
CA LEU A 161 -0.62 9.91 -5.62
C LEU A 161 -1.35 9.86 -4.26
N LYS A 162 -0.73 10.45 -3.23
CA LYS A 162 -1.34 10.56 -1.90
C LYS A 162 -2.65 11.34 -1.95
N LYS A 163 -2.64 12.49 -2.63
CA LYS A 163 -3.81 13.36 -2.73
C LYS A 163 -4.93 12.75 -3.57
N GLU A 164 -4.63 12.17 -4.73
CA GLU A 164 -5.66 11.74 -5.69
C GLU A 164 -6.19 10.33 -5.43
N TYR A 165 -5.36 9.42 -4.89
CA TYR A 165 -5.72 8.01 -4.78
C TYR A 165 -5.84 7.57 -3.33
N ILE A 166 -4.78 7.76 -2.55
CA ILE A 166 -4.73 7.25 -1.17
C ILE A 166 -5.72 8.00 -0.27
N SER A 167 -5.78 9.32 -0.34
CA SER A 167 -6.71 10.10 0.48
C SER A 167 -8.18 9.73 0.21
N ASN A 168 -8.51 9.49 -1.07
CA ASN A 168 -9.84 9.07 -1.47
C ASN A 168 -10.16 7.67 -0.95
N TRP A 169 -9.23 6.72 -1.09
CA TRP A 169 -9.39 5.37 -0.56
C TRP A 169 -9.55 5.35 0.96
N ILE A 170 -8.71 6.08 1.70
CA ILE A 170 -8.80 6.20 3.16
C ILE A 170 -10.14 6.83 3.58
N ASN A 171 -10.65 7.81 2.84
CA ASN A 171 -11.97 8.38 3.14
C ASN A 171 -13.12 7.37 2.94
N VAL A 172 -12.98 6.43 1.99
CA VAL A 172 -13.94 5.31 1.86
C VAL A 172 -13.85 4.39 3.07
N VAL A 173 -12.63 4.04 3.51
CA VAL A 173 -12.40 3.24 4.71
C VAL A 173 -12.99 3.92 5.95
N LYS A 174 -12.70 5.21 6.16
CA LYS A 174 -13.19 6.01 7.29
C LYS A 174 -14.72 6.01 7.37
N LYS A 175 -15.39 6.08 6.21
CA LYS A 175 -16.86 6.01 6.13
C LYS A 175 -17.41 4.60 6.41
N ALA A 176 -16.67 3.56 6.06
CA ALA A 176 -17.09 2.17 6.23
C ALA A 176 -16.88 1.66 7.66
N ASN A 177 -15.72 1.95 8.27
CA ASN A 177 -15.37 1.51 9.62
C ASN A 177 -14.46 2.55 10.30
N LEU A 178 -15.08 3.54 10.96
CA LEU A 178 -14.38 4.62 11.66
C LEU A 178 -13.57 4.11 12.86
N ASP A 179 -14.10 3.14 13.60
CA ASP A 179 -13.45 2.62 14.80
C ASP A 179 -12.14 1.91 14.45
N LEU A 180 -12.13 1.09 13.40
CA LEU A 180 -10.92 0.46 12.89
C LEU A 180 -9.93 1.49 12.36
N TYR A 181 -10.41 2.52 11.64
CA TYR A 181 -9.58 3.62 11.17
C TYR A 181 -8.86 4.33 12.33
N CYS A 182 -9.60 4.70 13.39
CA CYS A 182 -9.04 5.32 14.60
C CYS A 182 -8.08 4.37 15.33
N THR A 183 -8.41 3.08 15.39
CA THR A 183 -7.54 2.05 15.99
C THR A 183 -6.17 1.99 15.30
N CYS A 184 -6.13 2.12 13.97
CA CYS A 184 -4.88 2.14 13.19
C CYS A 184 -4.04 3.41 13.35
N LEU A 185 -4.58 4.46 13.99
CA LEU A 185 -3.87 5.70 14.31
C LEU A 185 -3.25 5.70 15.71
N LEU A 186 -3.60 4.71 16.54
CA LEU A 186 -3.06 4.62 17.89
C LEU A 186 -1.53 4.41 17.84
N PRO A 187 -0.78 4.99 18.80
CA PRO A 187 0.67 4.81 18.89
C PRO A 187 1.05 3.35 19.19
N ASP A 188 0.13 2.58 19.77
CA ASP A 188 0.24 1.15 20.03
C ASP A 188 -1.09 0.48 19.62
N PRO A 189 -1.28 0.17 18.33
CA PRO A 189 -2.49 -0.48 17.87
C PRO A 189 -2.49 -1.97 18.27
N PRO A 190 -3.63 -2.68 18.27
CA PRO A 190 -3.68 -4.10 18.56
C PRO A 190 -2.75 -4.92 17.65
N THR A 191 -2.21 -6.03 18.16
CA THR A 191 -1.19 -6.87 17.48
C THR A 191 -1.59 -7.34 16.08
N TYR A 192 -2.88 -7.54 15.81
CA TYR A 192 -3.39 -7.95 14.49
C TYR A 192 -3.34 -6.82 13.44
N VAL A 193 -3.21 -5.56 13.87
CA VAL A 193 -3.08 -4.35 13.04
C VAL A 193 -1.60 -3.93 12.90
N GLN A 194 -0.75 -4.39 13.81
CA GLN A 194 0.66 -4.07 13.84
C GLN A 194 1.40 -4.73 12.66
N MET A 195 2.36 -4.00 12.10
CA MET A 195 3.30 -4.59 11.14
C MET A 195 4.23 -5.54 11.90
N GLN A 196 4.39 -6.78 11.40
CA GLN A 196 5.22 -7.79 12.05
C GLN A 196 6.66 -7.26 12.16
N GLY A 197 7.06 -6.80 13.36
CA GLY A 197 8.39 -6.24 13.63
C GLY A 197 8.44 -4.95 14.47
N THR A 198 7.33 -4.26 14.75
CA THR A 198 7.36 -2.99 15.52
C THR A 198 7.07 -3.10 17.02
N SER A 199 6.91 -4.32 17.55
CA SER A 199 6.89 -4.54 19.01
C SER A 199 8.31 -4.74 19.54
N ASP A 200 9.16 -3.72 19.40
CA ASP A 200 10.38 -3.64 20.21
C ASP A 200 9.95 -3.55 21.67
N MET A 201 10.10 -4.63 22.44
CA MET A 201 9.86 -4.68 23.88
C MET A 201 10.68 -3.65 24.69
N LEU A 202 11.55 -2.88 24.04
CA LEU A 202 12.47 -1.89 24.61
C LEU A 202 12.28 -0.47 24.02
N ALA A 203 11.25 -0.24 23.20
CA ALA A 203 10.99 1.10 22.68
C ALA A 203 10.58 2.05 23.82
N ASP A 204 11.35 3.12 24.05
CA ASP A 204 10.94 4.17 24.99
C ASP A 204 9.54 4.68 24.65
N LYS A 205 8.66 4.79 25.65
CA LYS A 205 7.29 5.31 25.47
C LYS A 205 7.27 6.67 24.77
N ILE A 206 8.31 7.49 24.99
CA ILE A 206 8.49 8.78 24.32
C ILE A 206 8.78 8.60 22.83
N ARG A 207 9.59 7.60 22.44
CA ARG A 207 9.87 7.27 21.04
C ARG A 207 8.59 6.86 20.31
N LEU A 208 7.78 5.98 20.90
CA LEU A 208 6.50 5.56 20.33
C LEU A 208 5.54 6.73 20.14
N LEU A 209 5.46 7.64 21.11
CA LEU A 209 4.63 8.84 21.00
C LEU A 209 5.14 9.80 19.92
N LYS A 210 6.46 10.03 19.83
CA LYS A 210 7.07 10.86 18.78
C LYS A 210 6.79 10.31 17.37
N GLU A 211 6.94 9.00 17.20
CA GLU A 211 6.65 8.31 15.94
C GLU A 211 5.16 8.34 15.58
N GLY A 212 4.28 8.09 16.55
CA GLY A 212 2.83 8.20 16.36
C GLY A 212 2.40 9.62 15.97
N LEU A 213 2.94 10.65 16.63
CA LEU A 213 2.69 12.05 16.30
C LEU A 213 3.21 12.39 14.90
N TYR A 214 4.41 11.94 14.54
CA TYR A 214 4.95 12.17 13.20
C TYR A 214 4.08 11.53 12.10
N ARG A 215 3.60 10.30 12.31
CA ARG A 215 2.64 9.63 11.42
C ARG A 215 1.36 10.47 11.27
N ILE A 216 0.78 10.97 12.36
CA ILE A 216 -0.40 11.85 12.32
C ILE A 216 -0.09 13.15 11.55
N CYS A 217 1.05 13.79 11.80
CA CYS A 217 1.47 15.00 11.06
C CYS A 217 1.57 14.75 9.56
N CYS A 218 2.02 13.56 9.14
CA CYS A 218 2.06 13.18 7.72
C CYS A 218 0.66 13.04 7.10
N LEU A 219 -0.40 12.85 7.90
CA LEU A 219 -1.77 12.69 7.41
C LEU A 219 -2.55 14.02 7.32
N ILE A 220 -2.15 15.04 8.09
CA ILE A 220 -2.80 16.37 8.15
C ILE A 220 -2.98 17.01 6.77
N PRO A 221 -1.97 17.04 5.86
CA PRO A 221 -2.10 17.70 4.55
C PRO A 221 -3.22 17.14 3.66
N TYR A 222 -3.72 15.95 3.98
CA TYR A 222 -4.74 15.24 3.20
C TYR A 222 -6.11 15.23 3.89
N ASN A 223 -6.30 16.01 4.96
CA ASN A 223 -7.53 16.06 5.76
C ASN A 223 -8.02 14.69 6.24
N LEU A 224 -7.06 13.80 6.56
CA LEU A 224 -7.37 12.44 7.00
C LEU A 224 -7.56 12.36 8.51
N VAL A 225 -6.89 13.23 9.27
CA VAL A 225 -7.11 13.34 10.71
C VAL A 225 -8.58 13.74 10.96
N PRO A 226 -9.34 12.99 11.78
CA PRO A 226 -10.71 13.34 12.11
C PRO A 226 -10.75 14.75 12.68
N GLN A 227 -11.53 15.63 12.04
CA GLN A 227 -11.89 16.93 12.59
C GLN A 227 -13.23 16.71 13.29
N GLU A 228 -13.29 16.95 14.60
CA GLU A 228 -14.55 17.00 15.34
C GLU A 228 -15.53 18.01 14.73
#